data_AF-A0A1Q9NVJ4-F1
#
_entry.id   AF-A0A1Q9NVJ4-F1
#
_cell.length_a   1.000
_cell.length_b   1.000
_cell.length_c   1.000
_cell.angle_alpha   90.00
_cell.angle_beta   90.00
_cell.angle_gamma   90.00
#
_symmetry.space_group_name_H-M   'P 1'
#
loop_
_entity.id
_entity.type
_entity.pdbx_description
1 polymer ?
#
loop_
_entity_poly.entity_id
_entity_poly.type
_entity_poly.pdbx_seq_one_letter_code
_entity_poly.pdbx_strand_id
1 'polypeptide(L)'
;MEENGTSQQIYGNKIMKIEINEIEVNKIKSHGEKTFPEECCGVLIGSNNKYPVVEEVRPMRNINVGTKERRYNIDPMDLVKVDKEVEEVGLELLGIYHSHPNHPSRPSKFDLEHAWPNFSYMVLSVNEGKSDLITSWRLEPDRKKFLQEKIEILNENYTEN
;
A
#
# COMPACT_ATOMS: atom_id res chain seq x y z
N MET A 1 -32.00 17.78 11.40
CA MET A 1 -31.48 16.61 12.14
C MET A 1 -31.41 15.51 11.10
N GLU A 2 -30.28 15.37 10.44
CA GLU A 2 -30.06 14.29 9.47
C GLU A 2 -29.22 13.20 10.14
N GLU A 3 -29.69 11.99 9.95
CA GLU A 3 -29.35 10.81 10.72
C GLU A 3 -27.98 10.25 10.35
N ASN A 4 -27.32 9.73 11.38
CA ASN A 4 -26.04 9.05 11.34
C ASN A 4 -26.08 7.87 10.36
N GLY A 5 -25.58 8.07 9.15
CA GLY A 5 -25.18 6.98 8.26
C GLY A 5 -23.99 6.25 8.88
N THR A 6 -24.26 5.18 9.62
CA THR A 6 -23.23 4.26 10.10
C THR A 6 -22.40 3.79 8.91
N SER A 7 -21.07 3.86 9.03
CA SER A 7 -20.10 3.58 7.97
C SER A 7 -20.36 2.27 7.22
N GLN A 8 -21.01 1.30 7.87
CA GLN A 8 -21.45 0.03 7.31
C GLN A 8 -22.38 0.15 6.08
N GLN A 9 -23.09 1.27 5.91
CA GLN A 9 -24.02 1.48 4.80
C GLN A 9 -23.35 2.09 3.55
N ILE A 10 -22.16 2.69 3.67
CA ILE A 10 -21.38 3.23 2.54
C ILE A 10 -20.59 2.11 1.84
N TYR A 11 -20.22 1.05 2.57
CA TYR A 11 -19.47 -0.11 2.06
C TYR A 11 -20.36 -1.30 1.66
N GLY A 12 -21.61 -1.05 1.24
CA GLY A 12 -22.51 -2.10 0.77
C GLY A 12 -22.00 -2.81 -0.48
N ASN A 13 -21.66 -4.10 -0.38
CA ASN A 13 -21.40 -5.06 -1.47
C ASN A 13 -20.38 -4.69 -2.58
N LYS A 14 -19.67 -3.56 -2.47
CA LYS A 14 -18.63 -3.19 -3.43
C LYS A 14 -17.36 -3.95 -3.08
N ILE A 15 -16.88 -4.81 -3.98
CA ILE A 15 -15.54 -5.42 -3.85
C ILE A 15 -14.54 -4.27 -3.70
N MET A 16 -13.88 -4.17 -2.54
CA MET A 16 -12.78 -3.23 -2.36
C MET A 16 -11.61 -3.74 -3.19
N LYS A 17 -11.20 -2.95 -4.17
CA LYS A 17 -10.09 -3.27 -5.05
C LYS A 17 -9.17 -2.07 -5.21
N ILE A 18 -7.91 -2.37 -5.49
CA ILE A 18 -6.90 -1.43 -5.94
C ILE A 18 -6.34 -1.95 -7.27
N GLU A 19 -6.27 -1.07 -8.25
CA GLU A 19 -5.68 -1.37 -9.55
C GLU A 19 -4.22 -0.93 -9.57
N ILE A 20 -3.37 -1.71 -10.21
CA ILE A 20 -1.94 -1.41 -10.33
C ILE A 20 -1.38 -2.06 -11.59
N ASN A 21 -0.52 -1.35 -12.31
CA ASN A 21 0.18 -1.91 -13.47
C ASN A 21 1.21 -2.97 -13.06
N GLU A 22 1.41 -3.98 -13.90
CA GLU A 22 2.38 -5.05 -13.64
C GLU A 22 3.81 -4.52 -13.42
N ILE A 23 4.19 -3.46 -14.14
CA ILE A 23 5.48 -2.77 -13.98
C ILE A 23 5.68 -2.27 -12.55
N GLU A 24 4.66 -1.65 -11.96
CA GLU A 24 4.74 -1.13 -10.59
C GLU A 24 4.77 -2.26 -9.54
N VAL A 25 4.04 -3.36 -9.78
CA VAL A 25 4.16 -4.58 -8.94
C VAL A 25 5.59 -5.11 -8.96
N ASN A 26 6.22 -5.17 -10.14
CA ASN A 26 7.60 -5.64 -10.28
C ASN A 26 8.62 -4.70 -9.62
N LYS A 27 8.37 -3.39 -9.61
CA LYS A 27 9.19 -2.43 -8.85
C LYS A 27 9.11 -2.71 -7.34
N ILE A 28 7.91 -2.95 -6.79
CA ILE A 28 7.74 -3.32 -5.37
C ILE A 28 8.52 -4.61 -5.05
N LYS A 29 8.36 -5.64 -5.89
CA LYS A 29 9.06 -6.92 -5.74
C LYS A 29 10.58 -6.75 -5.74
N SER A 30 11.12 -6.06 -6.76
CA SER A 30 12.55 -5.80 -6.87
C SER A 30 13.09 -4.99 -5.69
N HIS A 31 12.33 -4.03 -5.17
CA HIS A 31 12.73 -3.27 -3.99
C HIS A 31 12.79 -4.15 -2.74
N GLY A 32 11.80 -5.01 -2.53
CA GLY A 32 11.80 -5.99 -1.42
C GLY A 32 13.00 -6.94 -1.47
N GLU A 33 13.30 -7.50 -2.63
CA GLU A 33 14.45 -8.40 -2.82
C GLU A 33 15.79 -7.72 -2.56
N LYS A 34 15.97 -6.49 -3.05
CA LYS A 34 17.22 -5.72 -2.86
C LYS A 34 17.45 -5.27 -1.42
N THR A 35 16.38 -5.11 -0.65
CA THR A 35 16.44 -4.60 0.73
C THR A 35 16.57 -5.73 1.76
N PHE A 36 16.26 -6.97 1.36
CA PHE A 36 16.40 -8.14 2.21
C PHE A 36 17.84 -8.23 2.80
N PRO A 37 18.00 -8.52 4.11
CA PRO A 37 16.98 -8.98 5.06
C PRO A 37 16.21 -7.88 5.80
N GLU A 38 16.40 -6.60 5.47
CA GLU A 38 15.60 -5.49 6.04
C GLU A 38 14.21 -5.41 5.37
N GLU A 39 13.24 -4.81 6.07
CA GLU A 39 11.97 -4.42 5.48
C GLU A 39 12.17 -3.21 4.56
N CYS A 40 11.73 -3.36 3.31
CA CYS A 40 11.57 -2.23 2.41
C CYS A 40 10.26 -1.50 2.74
N CYS A 41 10.18 -0.22 2.37
CA CYS A 41 8.94 0.53 2.44
C CYS A 41 8.86 1.54 1.31
N GLY A 42 7.65 1.92 0.92
CA GLY A 42 7.43 2.97 -0.05
C GLY A 42 5.99 3.40 -0.12
N VAL A 43 5.71 4.30 -1.04
CA VAL A 43 4.39 4.91 -1.22
C VAL A 43 3.76 4.48 -2.54
N LEU A 44 2.43 4.45 -2.54
CA LEU A 44 1.57 4.20 -3.69
C LEU A 44 0.97 5.54 -4.13
N ILE A 45 1.21 5.93 -5.37
CA ILE A 45 0.78 7.21 -5.93
C ILE A 45 -0.10 6.95 -7.15
N GLY A 46 -1.17 7.72 -7.29
CA GLY A 46 -2.03 7.63 -8.47
C GLY A 46 -3.35 8.36 -8.26
N SER A 47 -4.42 7.88 -8.90
CA SER A 47 -5.73 8.54 -8.86
C SER A 47 -6.75 7.75 -8.04
N ASN A 48 -7.69 8.47 -7.40
CA ASN A 48 -8.71 7.88 -6.52
C ASN A 48 -10.12 8.32 -6.91
N ASN A 49 -10.54 7.96 -8.13
CA ASN A 49 -11.87 8.32 -8.64
C ASN A 49 -12.94 7.31 -8.18
N LYS A 50 -13.11 6.21 -8.91
CA LYS A 50 -14.11 5.17 -8.60
C LYS A 50 -13.59 4.11 -7.62
N TYR A 51 -12.29 3.86 -7.73
CA TYR A 51 -11.43 3.00 -6.92
C TYR A 51 -9.99 3.53 -7.07
N PRO A 52 -9.07 3.19 -6.14
CA PRO A 52 -7.67 3.57 -6.25
C PRO A 52 -7.00 2.90 -7.44
N VAL A 53 -6.27 3.69 -8.24
CA VAL A 53 -5.45 3.23 -9.36
C VAL A 53 -4.02 3.70 -9.11
N VAL A 54 -3.11 2.77 -8.87
CA VAL A 54 -1.68 3.07 -8.67
C VAL A 54 -1.01 3.27 -10.01
N GLU A 55 -0.50 4.48 -10.22
CA GLU A 55 0.19 4.91 -11.43
C GLU A 55 1.72 4.90 -11.23
N GLU A 56 2.18 5.18 -10.00
CA GLU A 56 3.59 5.16 -9.62
C GLU A 56 3.76 4.55 -8.22
N VAL A 57 4.81 3.75 -8.05
CA VAL A 57 5.33 3.38 -6.73
C VAL A 57 6.70 4.00 -6.51
N ARG A 58 6.88 4.59 -5.33
CA ARG A 58 8.12 5.26 -4.97
C ARG A 58 8.75 4.62 -3.74
N PRO A 59 9.95 4.00 -3.86
CA PRO A 59 10.74 3.56 -2.72
C PRO A 59 11.00 4.69 -1.72
N MET A 60 10.75 4.41 -0.45
CA MET A 60 11.05 5.32 0.67
C MET A 60 12.08 4.69 1.59
N ARG A 61 12.85 5.54 2.27
CA ARG A 61 13.87 5.07 3.21
C ARG A 61 13.21 4.62 4.51
N ASN A 62 13.52 3.39 4.94
CA ASN A 62 13.18 2.91 6.28
C ASN A 62 14.09 3.59 7.31
N ILE A 63 13.53 4.51 8.10
CA ILE A 63 14.25 5.28 9.13
C ILE A 63 14.30 4.58 10.49
N ASN A 64 13.80 3.34 10.61
CA ASN A 64 13.82 2.61 11.87
C ASN A 64 15.26 2.37 12.34
N VAL A 65 15.57 2.72 13.59
CA VAL A 65 16.89 2.54 14.21
C VAL A 65 16.77 1.38 15.20
N GLY A 66 16.81 0.15 14.69
CA GLY A 66 16.65 -1.03 15.52
C GLY A 66 16.30 -2.25 14.68
N THR A 67 15.06 -2.70 14.79
CA THR A 67 14.56 -3.95 14.17
C THR A 67 14.06 -3.69 12.76
N LYS A 68 14.94 -3.27 11.85
CA LYS A 68 14.58 -2.97 10.46
C LYS A 68 14.09 -4.20 9.70
N GLU A 69 14.46 -5.40 10.15
CA GLU A 69 14.03 -6.68 9.61
C GLU A 69 12.58 -7.06 9.96
N ARG A 70 11.91 -6.28 10.84
CA ARG A 70 10.51 -6.51 11.27
C ARG A 70 9.65 -5.27 11.36
N ARG A 71 10.23 -4.10 11.09
CA ARG A 71 9.57 -2.81 11.24
C ARG A 71 10.11 -1.83 10.21
N TYR A 72 9.20 -1.30 9.43
CA TYR A 72 9.42 -0.08 8.68
C TYR A 72 8.95 1.16 9.46
N ASN A 73 9.59 2.29 9.17
CA ASN A 73 9.12 3.60 9.55
C ASN A 73 9.50 4.56 8.42
N ILE A 74 8.52 5.27 7.86
CA ILE A 74 8.76 6.34 6.88
C ILE A 74 8.73 7.66 7.64
N ASP A 75 9.66 8.56 7.35
CA ASP A 75 9.64 9.91 7.93
C ASP A 75 8.32 10.62 7.57
N PRO A 76 7.49 11.05 8.54
CA PRO A 76 6.25 11.76 8.26
C PRO A 76 6.46 13.02 7.42
N MET A 77 7.61 13.68 7.56
CA MET A 77 7.93 14.87 6.76
C MET A 77 8.17 14.50 5.29
N ASP A 78 8.71 13.32 5.02
CA ASP A 78 8.87 12.84 3.64
C ASP A 78 7.52 12.45 3.03
N LEU A 79 6.59 11.87 3.81
CA LEU A 79 5.21 11.65 3.35
C LEU A 79 4.51 12.96 2.98
N VAL A 80 4.62 14.00 3.82
CA VAL A 80 4.03 15.33 3.53
C VAL A 80 4.64 15.96 2.27
N LYS A 81 5.93 15.77 2.02
CA LYS A 81 6.57 16.26 0.78
C LYS A 81 6.02 15.54 -0.45
N VAL A 82 5.93 14.21 -0.39
CA VAL A 82 5.37 13.41 -1.49
C VAL A 82 3.93 13.83 -1.75
N ASP A 83 3.11 13.94 -0.71
CA ASP A 83 1.69 14.31 -0.82
C ASP A 83 1.50 15.64 -1.57
N LYS A 84 2.29 16.65 -1.22
CA LYS A 84 2.29 17.95 -1.92
C LYS A 84 2.77 17.85 -3.37
N GLU A 85 3.86 17.11 -3.61
CA GLU A 85 4.44 16.95 -4.95
C GLU A 85 3.45 16.28 -5.91
N VAL A 86 2.74 15.25 -5.44
CA VAL A 86 1.80 14.50 -6.29
C VAL A 86 0.51 15.30 -6.52
N GLU A 87 0.08 16.10 -5.53
CA GLU A 87 -1.06 17.01 -5.68
C GLU A 87 -0.81 18.05 -6.78
N GLU A 88 0.42 18.58 -6.93
CA GLU A 88 0.78 19.55 -7.97
C GLU A 88 0.60 19.02 -9.41
N VAL A 89 0.62 17.70 -9.58
CA VAL A 89 0.39 17.02 -10.87
C VAL A 89 -0.98 16.35 -10.96
N GLY A 90 -1.87 16.58 -9.99
CA GLY A 90 -3.23 16.05 -9.96
C GLY A 90 -3.33 14.57 -9.57
N LEU A 91 -2.32 14.05 -8.86
CA LEU A 91 -2.30 12.70 -8.29
C LEU A 91 -2.46 12.76 -6.76
N GLU A 92 -2.68 11.60 -6.15
CA GLU A 92 -2.91 11.43 -4.72
C GLU A 92 -1.95 10.39 -4.13
N LEU A 93 -1.64 10.55 -2.84
CA LEU A 93 -1.00 9.53 -2.03
C LEU A 93 -2.04 8.47 -1.60
N LEU A 94 -2.07 7.34 -2.30
CA LEU A 94 -3.07 6.28 -2.12
C LEU A 94 -2.77 5.35 -0.94
N GLY A 95 -1.51 5.26 -0.55
CA GLY A 95 -1.12 4.41 0.56
C GLY A 95 0.36 4.05 0.61
N ILE A 96 0.64 2.96 1.30
CA ILE A 96 2.00 2.51 1.65
C ILE A 96 2.16 1.06 1.21
N TYR A 97 3.36 0.71 0.74
CA TYR A 97 3.79 -0.68 0.63
C TYR A 97 4.99 -0.97 1.52
N HIS A 98 5.14 -2.21 1.96
CA HIS A 98 6.33 -2.70 2.65
C HIS A 98 6.53 -4.20 2.43
N SER A 99 7.73 -4.69 2.74
CA SER A 99 8.04 -6.12 2.70
C SER A 99 8.09 -6.74 4.10
N HIS A 100 7.81 -8.03 4.17
CA HIS A 100 7.95 -8.90 5.33
C HIS A 100 9.02 -9.98 5.03
N PRO A 101 10.24 -9.84 5.54
CA PRO A 101 11.31 -10.83 5.43
C PRO A 101 10.95 -12.13 6.16
N ASN A 102 10.90 -13.24 5.44
CA ASN A 102 10.57 -14.58 5.94
C ASN A 102 9.24 -14.66 6.71
N HIS A 103 8.30 -13.77 6.38
CA HIS A 103 7.00 -13.66 7.03
C HIS A 103 5.89 -13.49 5.98
N PRO A 104 4.67 -14.01 6.23
CA PRO A 104 3.56 -13.90 5.28
C PRO A 104 3.18 -12.45 4.95
N SER A 105 2.64 -12.23 3.77
CA SER A 105 2.04 -10.96 3.34
C SER A 105 0.67 -10.72 3.99
N ARG A 106 0.67 -10.56 5.30
CA ARG A 106 -0.49 -10.15 6.09
C ARG A 106 -0.04 -9.11 7.11
N PRO A 107 -0.79 -7.99 7.29
CA PRO A 107 -0.47 -6.99 8.29
C PRO A 107 -0.35 -7.62 9.67
N SER A 108 0.71 -7.25 10.37
CA SER A 108 0.91 -7.58 11.78
C SER A 108 0.02 -6.71 12.66
N LYS A 109 -0.02 -7.03 13.97
CA LYS A 109 -0.66 -6.15 14.96
C LYS A 109 0.00 -4.77 15.03
N PHE A 110 1.31 -4.72 14.82
CA PHE A 110 2.05 -3.46 14.83
C PHE A 110 1.62 -2.55 13.67
N ASP A 111 1.43 -3.12 12.48
CA ASP A 111 0.93 -2.37 11.31
C ASP A 111 -0.46 -1.78 11.59
N LEU A 112 -1.33 -2.54 12.25
CA LEU A 112 -2.67 -2.08 12.61
C LEU A 112 -2.64 -0.87 13.55
N GLU A 113 -1.75 -0.89 14.55
CA GLU A 113 -1.62 0.18 15.54
C GLU A 113 -1.09 1.49 14.92
N HIS A 114 -0.26 1.38 13.87
CA HIS A 114 0.42 2.52 13.22
C HIS A 114 -0.18 2.91 11.86
N ALA A 115 -1.24 2.23 11.42
CA ALA A 115 -1.91 2.53 10.16
C ALA A 115 -2.72 3.82 10.19
N TRP A 116 -2.62 4.55 9.10
CA TRP A 116 -3.32 5.77 8.77
C TRP A 116 -4.68 5.42 8.14
N PRO A 117 -5.74 6.16 8.46
CA PRO A 117 -7.04 5.94 7.86
C PRO A 117 -7.00 6.22 6.34
N ASN A 118 -7.89 5.57 5.59
CA ASN A 118 -8.10 5.75 4.15
C ASN A 118 -6.96 5.32 3.22
N PHE A 119 -5.82 4.87 3.73
CA PHE A 119 -4.73 4.31 2.93
C PHE A 119 -4.93 2.84 2.59
N SER A 120 -4.44 2.46 1.41
CA SER A 120 -4.19 1.07 1.04
C SER A 120 -2.80 0.63 1.51
N TYR A 121 -2.72 -0.56 2.10
CA TYR A 121 -1.48 -1.16 2.62
C TYR A 121 -1.13 -2.40 1.82
N MET A 122 -0.16 -2.28 0.91
CA MET A 122 0.37 -3.43 0.19
C MET A 122 1.50 -4.11 0.97
N VAL A 123 1.35 -5.40 1.27
CA VAL A 123 2.35 -6.19 2.00
C VAL A 123 2.95 -7.23 1.07
N LEU A 124 4.27 -7.20 0.90
CA LEU A 124 5.02 -8.17 0.10
C LEU A 124 5.72 -9.19 1.01
N SER A 125 5.45 -10.49 0.81
CA SER A 125 6.27 -11.55 1.41
C SER A 125 7.58 -11.68 0.65
N VAL A 126 8.72 -11.69 1.37
CA VAL A 126 10.04 -11.95 0.78
C VAL A 126 10.70 -13.10 1.54
N ASN A 127 10.79 -14.25 0.90
CA ASN A 127 11.32 -15.47 1.52
C ASN A 127 12.72 -15.75 0.97
N GLU A 128 13.71 -15.84 1.85
CA GLU A 128 15.11 -16.12 1.48
C GLU A 128 15.64 -15.19 0.36
N GLY A 129 15.27 -13.90 0.42
CA GLY A 129 15.67 -12.89 -0.56
C GLY A 129 14.91 -12.92 -1.89
N LYS A 130 13.86 -13.73 -2.02
CA LYS A 130 13.00 -13.77 -3.21
C LYS A 130 11.59 -13.29 -2.91
N SER A 131 11.04 -12.45 -3.77
CA SER A 131 9.66 -12.00 -3.67
C SER A 131 8.68 -13.15 -3.92
N ASP A 132 7.60 -13.16 -3.13
CA ASP A 132 6.53 -14.15 -3.21
C ASP A 132 5.18 -13.42 -3.39
N LEU A 133 4.24 -13.63 -2.47
CA LEU A 133 2.89 -13.08 -2.56
C LEU A 133 2.84 -11.62 -2.11
N ILE A 134 2.18 -10.77 -2.90
CA ILE A 134 1.73 -9.43 -2.51
C ILE A 134 0.23 -9.42 -2.24
N THR A 135 -0.18 -8.74 -1.18
CA THR A 135 -1.60 -8.55 -0.82
C THR A 135 -1.86 -7.09 -0.47
N SER A 136 -3.11 -6.61 -0.63
CA SER A 136 -3.51 -5.25 -0.21
C SER A 136 -4.54 -5.32 0.91
N TRP A 137 -4.51 -4.31 1.78
CA TRP A 137 -5.36 -4.22 2.97
C TRP A 137 -5.78 -2.78 3.21
N ARG A 138 -7.02 -2.58 3.66
CA ARG A 138 -7.53 -1.28 4.11
C ARG A 138 -7.96 -1.34 5.56
N LEU A 139 -7.63 -0.28 6.29
CA LEU A 139 -8.08 -0.13 7.67
C LEU A 139 -9.58 0.15 7.69
N GLU A 140 -10.34 -0.54 8.53
CA GLU A 140 -11.75 -0.19 8.74
C GLU A 140 -11.89 1.21 9.37
N PRO A 141 -13.02 1.89 9.15
CA PRO A 141 -13.28 3.20 9.75
C PRO A 141 -13.16 3.22 11.28
N ASP A 142 -13.49 2.12 11.96
CA ASP A 142 -13.37 1.99 13.42
C ASP A 142 -11.94 1.62 13.89
N ARG A 143 -11.02 1.43 12.94
CA ARG A 143 -9.61 1.07 13.12
C ARG A 143 -9.37 -0.24 13.88
N LYS A 144 -10.36 -1.12 13.99
CA LYS A 144 -10.22 -2.37 14.77
C LYS A 144 -9.60 -3.52 13.99
N LYS A 145 -9.70 -3.51 12.66
CA LYS A 145 -9.12 -4.55 11.80
C LYS A 145 -8.83 -4.03 10.40
N PHE A 146 -7.99 -4.78 9.71
CA PHE A 146 -7.81 -4.68 8.27
C PHE A 146 -8.84 -5.55 7.53
N LEU A 147 -9.35 -5.04 6.43
CA LEU A 147 -10.06 -5.81 5.41
C LEU A 147 -9.14 -5.99 4.22
N GLN A 148 -9.10 -7.21 3.69
CA GLN A 148 -8.32 -7.47 2.49
C GLN A 148 -8.95 -6.74 1.29
N GLU A 149 -8.11 -6.03 0.56
CA GLU A 149 -8.44 -5.33 -0.67
C GLU A 149 -7.89 -6.16 -1.84
N LYS A 150 -8.73 -6.41 -2.85
CA LYS A 150 -8.33 -7.17 -4.02
C LYS A 150 -7.35 -6.35 -4.86
N ILE A 151 -6.21 -6.92 -5.21
CA ILE A 151 -5.31 -6.33 -6.20
C ILE A 151 -5.79 -6.78 -7.59
N GLU A 152 -6.05 -5.82 -8.47
CA GLU A 152 -6.31 -6.06 -9.89
C GLU A 152 -5.12 -5.56 -10.71
N ILE A 153 -4.37 -6.48 -11.31
CA ILE A 153 -3.24 -6.14 -12.16
C ILE A 153 -3.77 -5.72 -13.52
N LEU A 154 -3.47 -4.48 -13.90
CA LEU A 154 -3.75 -3.96 -15.22
C LEU A 154 -2.64 -4.43 -16.15
N ASN A 155 -3.00 -5.25 -17.13
CA ASN A 155 -2.12 -5.56 -18.24
C ASN A 155 -2.29 -4.43 -19.25
N GLU A 156 -1.19 -3.83 -19.70
CA GLU A 156 -1.22 -3.00 -20.91
C GLU A 156 -1.61 -3.92 -22.06
N ASN A 157 -2.91 -4.02 -22.34
CA ASN A 157 -3.35 -4.56 -23.61
C ASN A 157 -2.83 -3.58 -24.65
N TYR A 158 -1.87 -4.02 -25.46
CA TYR A 158 -1.50 -3.37 -26.71
C TYR A 158 -2.79 -2.94 -27.42
N THR A 159 -3.08 -1.64 -27.43
CA THR A 159 -3.92 -1.07 -28.48
C THR A 159 -3.09 -1.13 -29.76
N GLU A 160 -3.14 -2.27 -30.44
CA GLU A 160 -2.85 -2.32 -31.87
C GLU A 160 -3.99 -1.56 -32.57
N ASN A 161 -3.61 -0.48 -33.26
CA ASN A 161 -4.43 0.22 -34.25
C ASN A 161 -4.73 -0.69 -35.44
#